data_AF-A0A7W3RIY9-F1
#
_entry.id   AF-A0A7W3RIY9-F1
#
_cell.length_a   1.000
_cell.length_b   1.000
_cell.length_c   1.000
_cell.angle_alpha   90.00
_cell.angle_beta   90.00
_cell.angle_gamma   90.00
#
_symmetry.space_group_name_H-M   'P 1'
#
loop_
_entity.id
_entity.type
_entity.pdbx_description
1 polymer ?
#
loop_
_entity_poly.entity_id
_entity_poly.type
_entity_poly.pdbx_seq_one_letter_code
_entity_poly.pdbx_strand_id
1 'polypeptide(L)'
;MMAYICDKKEVLLIMKICQIVGCMNKHAAKGYCHKHYKRFIREKNGLAIRKKASLQLPCRIEGCNKKPFSLGYCLSHAKKIIDPTDPFYYRIDQRNLFKICSVDSCKRPSDANGYCKKHYSQYMHKQP
;
A
#
# COMPACT_ATOMS: atom_id res chain seq x y z
N MET A 1 11.37 -49.28 -19.42
CA MET A 1 10.20 -49.79 -18.67
C MET A 1 10.26 -49.13 -17.30
N MET A 2 9.57 -48.03 -17.01
CA MET A 2 8.11 -47.92 -16.94
C MET A 2 7.64 -46.55 -17.44
N ALA A 3 6.65 -46.60 -18.33
CA ALA A 3 6.01 -45.45 -18.92
C ALA A 3 5.11 -44.73 -17.91
N TYR A 4 5.15 -43.40 -17.95
CA TYR A 4 4.00 -42.59 -17.55
C TYR A 4 3.71 -41.64 -18.71
N ILE A 5 2.73 -42.04 -19.53
CA ILE A 5 2.09 -41.16 -20.50
C ILE A 5 1.07 -40.33 -19.72
N CYS A 6 1.24 -39.02 -19.68
CA CYS A 6 0.16 -38.09 -19.35
C CYS A 6 0.27 -36.85 -20.24
N ASP A 7 -0.61 -36.85 -21.23
CA ASP A 7 -0.88 -35.79 -22.20
C ASP A 7 -1.29 -34.49 -21.49
N LYS A 8 -0.36 -33.51 -21.34
CA LYS A 8 -0.68 -32.09 -21.08
C LYS A 8 0.42 -31.20 -21.63
N LYS A 9 0.09 -30.43 -22.68
CA LYS A 9 0.85 -29.32 -23.29
C LYS A 9 1.89 -28.71 -22.33
N GLU A 10 3.17 -28.96 -22.62
CA GLU A 10 4.31 -28.30 -21.96
C GLU A 10 4.32 -26.80 -22.30
N VAL A 11 3.56 -26.00 -21.54
CA VAL A 11 3.77 -24.56 -21.52
C VAL A 11 4.99 -24.33 -20.64
N LEU A 12 6.18 -24.34 -21.25
CA LEU A 12 7.43 -23.95 -20.59
C LEU A 12 7.27 -22.52 -20.06
N LEU A 13 6.88 -22.40 -18.78
CA LEU A 13 6.82 -21.13 -18.09
C LEU A 13 8.26 -20.64 -17.91
N ILE A 14 8.76 -19.88 -18.88
CA ILE A 14 10.08 -19.24 -18.81
C ILE A 14 10.01 -18.19 -17.70
N MET A 15 10.27 -18.63 -16.47
CA MET A 15 10.41 -17.73 -15.33
C MET A 15 11.65 -16.88 -15.58
N LYS A 16 11.44 -15.61 -15.93
CA LYS A 16 12.54 -14.67 -16.09
C LYS A 16 13.27 -14.55 -14.74
N ILE A 17 14.58 -14.68 -14.76
CA ILE A 17 15.46 -14.48 -13.60
C ILE A 17 16.04 -13.07 -13.62
N CYS A 18 16.58 -12.65 -12.49
CA CYS A 18 17.29 -11.38 -12.38
C CYS A 18 18.50 -11.34 -13.31
N GLN A 19 18.71 -10.22 -13.99
CA GLN A 19 19.86 -9.98 -14.87
C GLN A 19 21.17 -9.68 -14.13
N ILE A 20 21.16 -9.63 -12.79
CA ILE A 20 22.40 -9.44 -12.03
C ILE A 20 23.14 -10.77 -11.99
N VAL A 21 24.38 -10.77 -12.48
CA VAL A 21 25.27 -11.93 -12.45
C VAL A 21 25.34 -12.50 -11.03
N GLY A 22 25.08 -13.81 -10.89
CA GLY A 22 25.02 -14.49 -9.59
C GLY A 22 23.70 -14.33 -8.83
N CYS A 23 22.66 -13.72 -9.40
CA CYS A 23 21.34 -13.61 -8.76
C CYS A 23 20.30 -14.55 -9.39
N MET A 24 19.95 -15.61 -8.67
CA MET A 24 18.92 -16.59 -9.11
C MET A 24 17.48 -16.20 -8.71
N ASN A 25 17.27 -14.97 -8.24
CA ASN A 25 15.94 -14.53 -7.83
C ASN A 25 15.04 -14.27 -9.05
N LYS A 26 13.75 -14.56 -8.88
CA LYS A 26 12.71 -14.27 -9.89
C LYS A 26 12.73 -12.78 -10.26
N HIS A 27 12.63 -12.53 -11.56
CA HIS A 27 12.46 -11.20 -12.14
C HIS A 27 11.16 -10.57 -11.61
N ALA A 28 11.23 -9.30 -11.26
CA ALA A 28 10.07 -8.51 -10.84
C ALA A 28 9.77 -7.42 -11.88
N ALA A 29 10.77 -6.60 -12.24
CA ALA A 29 10.59 -5.48 -13.16
C ALA A 29 11.93 -5.03 -13.77
N LYS A 30 11.89 -4.52 -15.00
CA LYS A 30 13.06 -3.96 -15.72
C LYS A 30 14.31 -4.85 -15.77
N GLY A 31 14.14 -6.17 -15.72
CA GLY A 31 15.26 -7.11 -15.73
C GLY A 31 15.75 -7.51 -14.34
N TYR A 32 15.24 -6.89 -13.27
CA TYR A 32 15.74 -7.08 -11.92
C TYR A 32 14.73 -7.81 -11.04
N CYS A 33 15.22 -8.59 -10.07
CA CYS A 33 14.41 -9.05 -8.94
C CYS A 33 13.99 -7.87 -8.05
N HIS A 34 13.01 -8.08 -7.18
CA HIS A 34 12.48 -7.01 -6.32
C HIS A 34 13.56 -6.27 -5.50
N LYS A 35 14.58 -6.99 -4.98
CA LYS A 35 15.70 -6.39 -4.24
C LYS A 35 16.57 -5.51 -5.13
N HIS A 36 16.97 -6.02 -6.30
CA HIS A 36 17.81 -5.28 -7.24
C HIS A 36 17.07 -4.14 -7.93
N TYR A 37 15.77 -4.30 -8.19
CA TYR A 37 14.91 -3.23 -8.69
C TYR A 37 14.82 -2.09 -7.66
N LYS A 38 14.61 -2.41 -6.37
CA LYS A 38 14.62 -1.40 -5.28
C LYS A 38 15.95 -0.67 -5.15
N ARG A 39 17.07 -1.34 -5.40
CA ARG A 39 18.40 -0.70 -5.41
C ARG A 39 18.55 0.20 -6.63
N PHE A 40 18.25 -0.31 -7.82
CA PHE A 40 18.28 0.42 -9.09
C PHE A 40 17.46 1.72 -9.04
N ILE A 41 16.23 1.69 -8.50
CA ILE A 41 15.42 2.92 -8.37
C ILE A 41 15.95 3.91 -7.32
N ARG A 42 16.64 3.44 -6.27
CA ARG A 42 17.25 4.32 -5.26
C ARG A 42 18.44 5.07 -5.84
N GLU A 43 19.26 4.36 -6.61
CA GLU A 43 20.42 4.92 -7.31
C GLU A 43 19.96 5.87 -8.43
N LYS A 44 19.00 5.43 -9.28
CA LYS A 44 18.53 6.22 -10.43
C LYS A 44 17.73 7.48 -10.05
N ASN A 45 16.84 7.39 -9.06
CA ASN A 45 15.96 8.51 -8.74
C ASN A 45 16.51 9.40 -7.62
N GLY A 46 17.73 9.15 -7.12
CA GLY A 46 18.29 9.91 -5.99
C GLY A 46 17.38 9.93 -4.75
N LEU A 47 16.44 8.98 -4.63
CA LEU A 47 15.42 8.91 -3.56
C LEU A 47 16.03 8.50 -2.20
N ALA A 48 17.31 8.81 -1.98
CA ALA A 48 17.92 8.88 -0.67
C ALA A 48 17.43 10.09 0.16
N ILE A 49 16.53 10.92 -0.39
CA ILE A 49 15.98 12.09 0.32
C ILE A 49 14.49 11.88 0.59
N ARG A 50 14.19 11.64 1.88
CA ARG A 50 12.99 12.05 2.66
C ARG A 50 12.75 11.08 3.83
N LYS A 51 13.75 10.87 4.67
CA LYS A 51 13.58 10.24 5.99
C LYS A 51 14.04 11.10 7.16
N LYS A 52 14.46 12.35 6.95
CA LYS A 52 14.96 13.19 8.07
C LYS A 52 13.98 14.28 8.53
N ALA A 53 13.23 14.92 7.64
CA ALA A 53 12.34 16.03 8.04
C ALA A 53 11.14 15.59 8.90
N SER A 54 10.52 14.45 8.58
CA SER A 54 9.36 13.94 9.32
C SER A 54 9.69 13.26 10.65
N LEU A 55 10.98 12.98 10.92
CA LEU A 55 11.45 12.30 12.13
C LEU A 55 12.00 13.27 13.20
N GLN A 56 12.19 14.55 12.88
CA GLN A 56 12.76 15.54 13.80
C GLN A 56 11.77 16.59 14.31
N LEU A 57 10.61 16.78 13.66
CA LEU A 57 9.59 17.71 14.15
C LEU A 57 8.81 17.09 15.32
N PRO A 58 8.35 17.85 16.32
CA PRO A 58 7.43 17.35 17.32
C PRO A 58 6.08 16.97 16.70
N CYS A 59 5.24 16.28 17.47
CA CYS A 59 3.87 16.00 17.06
C CYS A 59 3.16 17.30 16.67
N ARG A 60 2.39 17.27 15.58
CA ARG A 60 1.61 18.42 15.06
C ARG A 60 0.49 18.89 16.01
N ILE A 61 0.25 18.19 17.11
CA ILE A 61 -0.75 18.59 18.11
C ILE A 61 -0.08 19.60 19.03
N GLU A 62 -0.65 20.79 19.12
CA GLU A 62 -0.17 21.83 20.03
C GLU A 62 -0.09 21.30 21.47
N GLY A 63 1.01 21.58 22.16
CA GLY A 63 1.29 21.03 23.49
C GLY A 63 1.74 19.57 23.52
N CYS A 64 1.90 18.89 22.37
CA CYS A 64 2.41 17.52 22.31
C CYS A 64 3.89 17.46 21.88
N ASN A 65 4.78 17.20 22.84
CA ASN A 65 6.22 17.10 22.60
C ASN A 65 6.71 15.69 22.22
N LYS A 66 5.79 14.76 21.92
CA LYS A 66 6.15 13.38 21.55
C LYS A 66 6.69 13.35 20.12
N LYS A 67 7.65 12.46 19.88
CA LYS A 67 8.17 12.19 18.53
C LYS A 67 7.05 11.68 17.62
N PRO A 68 6.94 12.19 16.39
CA PRO A 68 5.97 11.74 15.42
C PRO A 68 6.31 10.32 14.96
N PHE A 69 5.28 9.50 14.83
CA PHE A 69 5.35 8.13 14.35
C PHE A 69 5.03 8.07 12.84
N SER A 70 3.98 8.76 12.42
CA SER A 70 3.56 8.84 11.02
C SER A 70 2.76 10.12 10.77
N LEU A 71 2.82 10.66 9.56
CA LEU A 71 2.05 11.84 9.13
C LEU A 71 2.22 13.09 10.02
N GLY A 72 3.33 13.20 10.77
CA GLY A 72 3.55 14.29 11.71
C GLY A 72 2.84 14.15 13.06
N TYR A 73 2.22 13.01 13.35
CA TYR A 73 1.55 12.73 14.63
C TYR A 73 2.30 11.65 15.42
N CYS A 74 2.36 11.78 16.75
CA CYS A 74 2.88 10.73 17.62
C CYS A 74 1.99 9.49 17.58
N LEU A 75 2.49 8.33 18.02
CA LEU A 75 1.75 7.06 17.93
C LEU A 75 0.34 7.13 18.54
N SER A 76 0.18 7.79 19.69
CA SER A 76 -1.12 7.93 20.35
C SER A 76 -2.08 8.84 19.57
N HIS A 77 -1.58 9.93 18.99
CA HIS A 77 -2.42 10.82 18.19
C HIS A 77 -2.72 10.22 16.81
N ALA A 78 -1.76 9.55 16.18
CA ALA A 78 -2.00 8.81 14.95
C ALA A 78 -3.05 7.70 15.15
N LYS A 79 -3.03 6.97 16.28
CA LYS A 79 -4.03 5.95 16.62
C LYS A 79 -5.44 6.51 16.81
N LYS A 80 -5.58 7.67 17.44
CA LYS A 80 -6.88 8.33 17.61
C LYS A 80 -7.42 8.89 16.29
N ILE A 81 -6.54 9.38 15.43
CA ILE A 81 -6.89 9.89 14.11
C ILE A 81 -7.35 8.77 13.17
N ILE A 82 -6.89 7.52 13.34
CA ILE A 82 -7.38 6.38 12.57
C ILE A 82 -8.61 5.71 13.21
N ASP A 83 -9.05 6.16 14.39
CA ASP A 83 -10.27 5.68 15.01
C ASP A 83 -11.47 6.22 14.23
N PRO A 84 -12.26 5.36 13.55
CA PRO A 84 -13.40 5.81 12.74
C PRO A 84 -14.52 6.43 13.57
N THR A 85 -14.47 6.31 14.90
CA THR A 85 -15.44 6.89 15.84
C THR A 85 -15.01 8.27 16.35
N ASP A 86 -13.77 8.71 16.07
CA ASP A 86 -13.26 10.00 16.52
C ASP A 86 -13.81 11.17 15.68
N PRO A 87 -14.42 12.20 16.30
CA PRO A 87 -14.96 13.36 15.59
C PRO A 87 -13.94 14.21 14.82
N PHE A 88 -12.63 14.02 15.01
CA PHE A 88 -11.56 14.76 14.33
C PHE A 88 -10.87 13.96 13.21
N TYR A 89 -11.36 12.76 12.91
CA TYR A 89 -10.87 11.85 11.86
C TYR A 89 -10.68 12.52 10.48
N TYR A 90 -11.47 13.55 10.13
CA TYR A 90 -11.53 14.12 8.77
C TYR A 90 -10.49 15.22 8.44
N ARG A 91 -9.60 15.61 9.36
CA ARG A 91 -8.65 16.73 9.12
C ARG A 91 -7.33 16.34 8.44
N ILE A 92 -7.31 15.33 7.57
CA ILE A 92 -6.15 15.00 6.73
C ILE A 92 -6.54 14.87 5.27
N ASP A 93 -6.24 15.92 4.50
CA ASP A 93 -5.93 15.82 3.07
C ASP A 93 -4.38 15.71 3.01
N GLN A 94 -3.71 14.93 2.14
CA GLN A 94 -4.00 14.90 0.73
C GLN A 94 -3.68 13.58 0.02
N ARG A 95 -4.67 13.15 -0.77
CA ARG A 95 -4.60 12.25 -1.95
C ARG A 95 -4.98 10.79 -1.82
N ASN A 96 -4.98 10.10 -0.66
CA ASN A 96 -5.33 8.67 -0.74
C ASN A 96 -5.64 7.87 0.54
N LEU A 97 -5.92 8.45 1.72
CA LEU A 97 -5.97 7.57 2.90
C LEU A 97 -7.24 6.73 3.04
N PHE A 98 -8.46 7.27 3.07
CA PHE A 98 -9.68 6.44 2.98
C PHE A 98 -10.84 7.31 2.48
N LYS A 99 -11.35 7.06 1.26
CA LYS A 99 -12.60 7.69 0.80
C LYS A 99 -13.71 7.25 1.74
N ILE A 100 -14.58 8.16 2.19
CA ILE A 100 -15.77 7.78 2.96
C ILE A 100 -16.82 7.22 1.99
N CYS A 101 -17.68 6.34 2.49
CA CYS A 101 -18.79 5.80 1.72
C CYS A 101 -19.67 6.92 1.13
N SER A 102 -19.99 6.81 -0.17
CA SER A 102 -20.74 7.82 -0.94
C SER A 102 -22.24 7.80 -0.67
N VAL A 103 -22.74 6.83 0.10
CA VAL A 103 -24.14 6.79 0.55
C VAL A 103 -24.32 7.88 1.61
N ASP A 104 -25.33 8.73 1.40
CA ASP A 104 -25.68 9.80 2.33
C ASP A 104 -25.83 9.27 3.76
N SER A 105 -25.34 10.03 4.73
CA SER A 105 -25.30 9.65 6.15
C SER A 105 -24.44 8.43 6.52
N CYS A 106 -23.66 7.84 5.59
CA CYS A 106 -22.76 6.73 5.89
C CYS A 106 -21.31 7.20 6.13
N LYS A 107 -20.87 7.20 7.39
CA LYS A 107 -19.51 7.60 7.78
C LYS A 107 -18.46 6.49 7.71
N ARG A 108 -18.81 5.31 7.17
CA ARG A 108 -17.89 4.17 7.09
C ARG A 108 -16.82 4.39 6.01
N PRO A 109 -15.61 3.86 6.19
CA PRO A 109 -14.59 3.89 5.14
C PRO A 109 -15.06 3.11 3.92
N SER A 110 -14.76 3.65 2.74
CA SER A 110 -14.95 2.99 1.45
C SER A 110 -13.92 1.88 1.29
N ASP A 111 -14.42 0.73 0.87
CA ASP A 111 -13.64 -0.47 0.58
C ASP A 111 -13.34 -0.56 -0.92
N ALA A 112 -14.34 -0.30 -1.78
CA ALA A 112 -14.20 -0.26 -3.24
C ALA A 112 -15.25 0.67 -3.88
N ASN A 113 -14.92 1.28 -5.02
CA ASN A 113 -15.80 2.16 -5.81
C ASN A 113 -16.51 3.28 -5.03
N GLY A 114 -15.91 3.80 -3.97
CA GLY A 114 -16.53 4.86 -3.16
C GLY A 114 -17.63 4.36 -2.22
N TYR A 115 -17.85 3.05 -2.09
CA TYR A 115 -18.79 2.45 -1.14
C TYR A 115 -18.06 1.69 -0.02
N CYS A 116 -18.64 1.63 1.18
CA CYS A 116 -18.18 0.71 2.22
C CYS A 116 -18.51 -0.74 1.85
N LYS A 117 -17.86 -1.73 2.46
CA LYS A 117 -18.07 -3.17 2.17
C LYS A 117 -19.55 -3.59 2.06
N LYS A 118 -20.40 -3.09 2.97
CA LYS A 118 -21.85 -3.34 2.97
C LYS A 118 -22.54 -2.74 1.74
N HIS A 119 -22.30 -1.46 1.47
CA HIS A 119 -22.93 -0.75 0.35
C HIS A 119 -22.33 -1.18 -1.00
N TYR A 120 -21.08 -1.62 -1.03
CA TYR A 120 -20.43 -2.19 -2.21
C TYR A 120 -21.07 -3.51 -2.61
N SER A 121 -21.32 -4.42 -1.66
CA SER A 121 -22.06 -5.65 -1.92
C SER A 121 -23.47 -5.36 -2.46
N GLN A 122 -24.19 -4.40 -1.87
CA GLN A 122 -25.50 -3.99 -2.38
C GLN A 122 -25.45 -3.34 -3.77
N TYR A 123 -24.42 -2.54 -4.04
CA TYR A 123 -24.17 -1.92 -5.35
C TYR A 123 -23.88 -2.98 -6.43
N MET A 124 -23.14 -4.04 -6.10
CA MET A 124 -22.87 -5.16 -7.01
C MET A 124 -24.13 -5.97 -7.35
N HIS A 125 -25.06 -6.13 -6.39
CA HIS A 125 -26.32 -6.86 -6.61
C HIS A 125 -27.39 -6.06 -7.38
N LYS A 126 -27.20 -4.75 -7.56
CA LYS A 126 -28.13 -3.87 -8.26
C LYS A 126 -27.65 -3.47 -9.66
N GLN A 127 -26.49 -3.93 -10.09
CA GLN A 127 -26.04 -3.76 -11.46
C GLN A 127 -26.65 -4.84 -12.36
N PRO A 128 -27.24 -4.47 -13.50
CA PRO A 128 -27.76 -5.43 -14.49
C PRO A 128 -26.64 -6.26 -15.13
#